data_AF-A0A914YSP0-F1
#
_entry.id   AF-A0A914YSP0-F1
#
_cell.length_a   1.000
_cell.length_b   1.000
_cell.length_c   1.000
_cell.angle_alpha   90.00
_cell.angle_beta   90.00
_cell.angle_gamma   90.00
#
_symmetry.space_group_name_H-M   'P 1'
#
loop_
_entity.id
_entity.type
_entity.pdbx_description
1 polymer ?
#
loop_
_entity_poly.entity_id
_entity_poly.type
_entity_poly.pdbx_seq_one_letter_code
_entity_poly.pdbx_strand_id
1 'polypeptide(L)'
;MFRGLLSASNLVDSQTGQLSHILLDLFSAIRVNVESDSDRDISTITSLRLHFAKTITLMVNSIPLEKRKALLPPDKKQEFMFLFFSWCGGAISQTDRKHARDIGTYVELKAMHALCSMLCCGPATESYSSSVHVKDSILRWIDMIFMSTSQTVQNICEDMLSTVLHLNDQNNALFEFVVDMCYKQPSEFAKRYFKSLVMLFSKREYPCELVSMLVLCQVYAGDNDDIIRQSAAWLIQILRRQFLDDTGAINLSSTLHTSMSMSDESFKGEIFSVTLRSKRAPGIRLFPTSQFFICHQLSQQYPSLTMEMISELFSRLTYLKDISRHIQASILNTLVYWIENIELIDSNCELLNLEEDGISRERGYGNEEATRLILNNLLYITAVLPAEHQNSVGRLWKTLVTKYPSNLNVVIQYIFVAMSLSPDHVIILVKIII
;
A
#
# COMPACT_ATOMS: atom_id res chain seq x y z
N MET A 1 -26.49 -9.63 26.87
CA MET A 1 -27.68 -8.79 27.10
C MET A 1 -28.24 -8.10 25.84
N PHE A 2 -27.52 -7.90 24.74
CA PHE A 2 -28.03 -7.09 23.61
C PHE A 2 -28.26 -7.82 22.27
N ARG A 3 -28.34 -9.15 22.23
CA ARG A 3 -28.65 -9.86 20.97
C ARG A 3 -30.09 -9.55 20.54
N GLY A 4 -30.26 -8.79 19.46
CA GLY A 4 -31.55 -8.47 18.83
C GLY A 4 -32.16 -7.10 19.18
N LEU A 5 -31.64 -6.38 20.17
CA LEU A 5 -32.17 -5.07 20.61
C LEU A 5 -31.55 -3.86 19.87
N LEU A 6 -30.42 -4.09 19.18
CA LEU A 6 -29.67 -3.06 18.47
C LEU A 6 -30.17 -2.95 17.02
N SER A 7 -31.40 -2.48 16.82
CA SER A 7 -31.82 -2.01 15.49
C SER A 7 -31.08 -0.70 15.20
N ALA A 8 -30.39 -0.63 14.05
CA ALA A 8 -29.52 0.50 13.69
C ALA A 8 -30.24 1.86 13.72
N SER A 9 -31.57 1.88 13.63
CA SER A 9 -32.41 3.07 13.67
C SER A 9 -32.50 3.75 15.04
N ASN A 10 -32.28 3.02 16.16
CA ASN A 10 -32.45 3.56 17.51
C ASN A 10 -31.13 3.88 18.22
N LEU A 11 -30.00 3.62 17.55
CA LEU A 11 -28.66 3.78 18.15
C LEU A 11 -28.05 5.15 17.92
N VAL A 12 -28.37 5.74 16.78
CA VAL A 12 -27.77 6.98 16.30
C VAL A 12 -28.80 8.09 16.43
N ASP A 13 -28.40 9.19 17.04
CA ASP A 13 -29.21 10.40 17.09
C ASP A 13 -29.33 10.98 15.67
N SER A 14 -30.58 11.20 15.25
CA SER A 14 -30.94 11.75 13.94
C SER A 14 -30.38 13.15 13.69
N GLN A 15 -30.08 13.93 14.74
CA GLN A 15 -29.61 15.31 14.60
C GLN A 15 -28.09 15.40 14.47
N THR A 16 -27.37 14.60 15.25
CA THR A 16 -25.89 14.66 15.33
C THR A 16 -25.19 13.59 14.49
N GLY A 17 -25.88 12.51 14.12
CA GLY A 17 -25.25 11.35 13.49
C GLY A 17 -24.33 10.56 14.44
N GLN A 18 -24.32 10.92 15.73
CA GLN A 18 -23.56 10.29 16.80
C GLN A 18 -24.40 9.24 17.53
N LEU A 19 -23.76 8.38 18.32
CA LEU A 19 -24.47 7.53 19.28
C LEU A 19 -25.29 8.37 20.26
N SER A 20 -26.45 7.84 20.66
CA SER A 20 -27.27 8.43 21.71
C SER A 20 -26.46 8.72 22.98
N HIS A 21 -26.66 9.90 23.58
CA HIS A 21 -25.96 10.33 24.79
C HIS A 21 -26.09 9.31 25.94
N ILE A 22 -27.26 8.67 26.06
CA ILE A 22 -27.50 7.62 27.06
C ILE A 22 -26.54 6.43 26.88
N LEU A 23 -26.25 6.04 25.64
CA LEU A 23 -25.33 4.96 25.33
C LEU A 23 -23.88 5.36 25.56
N LEU A 24 -23.52 6.60 25.24
CA LEU A 24 -22.19 7.15 25.51
C LEU A 24 -21.89 7.22 27.01
N ASP A 25 -22.87 7.65 27.81
CA ASP A 25 -22.77 7.66 29.27
C ASP A 25 -22.69 6.24 29.84
N LEU A 26 -23.52 5.33 29.34
CA LEU A 26 -23.48 3.92 29.73
C LEU A 26 -22.11 3.30 29.46
N PHE A 27 -21.55 3.50 28.26
CA PHE A 27 -20.25 2.94 27.91
C PHE A 27 -19.12 3.60 28.70
N SER A 28 -19.21 4.90 29.00
CA SER A 28 -18.27 5.60 29.87
C SER A 28 -18.34 5.05 31.31
N ALA A 29 -19.54 4.79 31.83
CA ALA A 29 -19.74 4.20 33.15
C ALA A 29 -19.20 2.76 33.21
N ILE A 30 -19.44 1.94 32.18
CA ILE A 30 -18.89 0.58 32.09
C ILE A 30 -17.36 0.62 32.05
N ARG A 31 -16.76 1.54 31.29
CA ARG A 31 -15.31 1.74 31.27
C ARG A 31 -14.78 2.02 32.67
N VAL A 32 -15.27 3.07 33.33
CA VAL A 32 -14.81 3.46 34.67
C VAL A 32 -14.96 2.27 35.63
N ASN A 33 -16.08 1.56 35.54
CA ASN A 33 -16.34 0.39 36.37
C ASN A 33 -15.33 -0.76 36.18
N VAL A 34 -14.80 -0.94 34.97
CA VAL A 34 -13.80 -1.97 34.67
C VAL A 34 -12.38 -1.54 35.05
N GLU A 35 -12.09 -0.24 35.07
CA GLU A 35 -10.77 0.32 35.41
C GLU A 35 -10.58 0.56 36.92
N SER A 36 -11.64 0.96 37.65
CA SER A 36 -11.52 1.48 39.02
C SER A 36 -11.72 0.44 40.13
N ASP A 37 -12.30 -0.73 39.83
CA ASP A 37 -12.83 -1.64 40.85
C ASP A 37 -11.89 -2.83 41.08
N SER A 38 -10.88 -2.64 41.94
CA SER A 38 -9.83 -3.63 42.27
C SER A 38 -10.30 -4.79 43.15
N ASP A 39 -11.47 -4.65 43.79
CA ASP A 39 -11.92 -5.57 44.86
C ASP A 39 -12.86 -6.67 44.35
N ARG A 40 -13.10 -6.74 43.03
CA ARG A 40 -13.97 -7.76 42.42
C ARG A 40 -13.24 -9.06 42.12
N ASP A 41 -14.01 -10.14 42.14
CA ASP A 41 -13.55 -11.43 41.65
C ASP A 41 -13.08 -11.34 40.18
N ILE A 42 -11.91 -11.92 39.91
CA ILE A 42 -11.24 -11.94 38.61
C ILE A 42 -12.17 -12.51 37.53
N SER A 43 -12.97 -13.52 37.88
CA SER A 43 -13.93 -14.13 36.95
C SER A 43 -15.00 -13.13 36.48
N THR A 44 -15.45 -12.25 37.39
CA THR A 44 -16.47 -11.24 37.13
C THR A 44 -15.91 -10.10 36.29
N ILE A 45 -14.70 -9.62 36.60
CA ILE A 45 -14.00 -8.60 35.80
C ILE A 45 -13.73 -9.12 34.39
N THR A 46 -13.25 -10.36 34.26
CA THR A 46 -12.98 -11.00 32.97
C THR A 46 -14.24 -11.10 32.12
N SER A 47 -15.36 -11.51 32.72
CA SER A 47 -16.66 -11.57 32.06
C SER A 47 -17.16 -10.19 31.61
N LEU A 48 -17.01 -9.18 32.45
CA LEU A 48 -17.41 -7.80 32.14
C LEU A 48 -16.60 -7.24 30.97
N ARG A 49 -15.26 -7.38 30.99
CA ARG A 49 -14.36 -7.01 29.89
C ARG A 49 -14.77 -7.70 28.58
N LEU A 50 -15.01 -9.01 28.64
CA LEU A 50 -15.41 -9.81 27.49
C LEU A 50 -16.72 -9.32 26.87
N HIS A 51 -17.73 -9.06 27.70
CA HIS A 51 -19.04 -8.60 27.25
C HIS A 51 -19.00 -7.17 26.74
N PHE A 52 -18.21 -6.29 27.36
CA PHE A 52 -18.05 -4.92 26.90
C PHE A 52 -17.41 -4.87 25.51
N ALA A 53 -16.29 -5.58 25.31
CA ALA A 53 -15.62 -5.66 24.02
C ALA A 53 -16.53 -6.23 22.91
N LYS A 54 -17.29 -7.30 23.22
CA LYS A 54 -18.31 -7.84 22.30
C LYS A 54 -19.40 -6.83 21.96
N THR A 55 -19.86 -6.06 22.95
CA THR A 55 -20.95 -5.09 22.77
C THR A 55 -20.51 -3.95 21.86
N ILE A 56 -19.31 -3.40 22.08
CA ILE A 56 -18.75 -2.36 21.21
C ILE A 56 -18.56 -2.88 19.78
N THR A 57 -17.97 -4.07 19.61
CA THR A 57 -17.80 -4.71 18.30
C THR A 57 -19.14 -4.84 17.56
N LEU A 58 -20.17 -5.38 18.22
CA LEU A 58 -21.48 -5.58 17.61
C LEU A 58 -22.19 -4.27 17.28
N MET A 59 -22.06 -3.26 18.16
CA MET A 59 -22.67 -1.95 17.98
C MET A 59 -22.06 -1.22 16.77
N VAL A 60 -20.73 -1.24 16.64
CA VAL A 60 -20.09 -0.62 15.47
C VAL A 60 -20.48 -1.35 14.19
N ASN A 61 -20.43 -2.68 14.20
CA ASN A 61 -20.68 -3.49 13.02
C ASN A 61 -22.15 -3.46 12.58
N SER A 62 -23.10 -3.17 13.48
CA SER A 62 -24.52 -3.01 13.12
C SER A 62 -24.83 -1.68 12.42
N ILE A 63 -23.90 -0.73 12.42
CA ILE A 63 -24.08 0.59 11.82
C ILE A 63 -23.50 0.60 10.40
N PRO A 64 -24.23 1.11 9.39
CA PRO A 64 -23.72 1.25 8.02
C PRO A 64 -22.44 2.09 7.95
N LEU A 65 -21.55 1.75 7.02
CA LEU A 65 -20.21 2.33 6.87
C LEU A 65 -20.24 3.86 6.77
N GLU A 66 -21.21 4.40 6.03
CA GLU A 66 -21.37 5.82 5.73
C GLU A 66 -21.64 6.64 7.00
N LYS A 67 -22.31 6.04 7.99
CA LYS A 67 -22.65 6.67 9.26
C LYS A 67 -21.55 6.53 10.31
N ARG A 68 -20.50 5.74 10.04
CA ARG A 68 -19.41 5.52 11.02
C ARG A 68 -18.48 6.72 11.16
N LYS A 69 -18.43 7.63 10.18
CA LYS A 69 -17.53 8.82 10.20
C LYS A 69 -17.82 9.79 11.36
N ALA A 70 -19.05 9.87 11.85
CA ALA A 70 -19.42 10.77 12.96
C ALA A 70 -19.92 10.00 14.18
N LEU A 71 -19.70 8.69 14.25
CA LEU A 71 -20.40 7.84 15.23
C LEU A 71 -20.05 8.13 16.68
N LEU A 72 -18.78 8.41 16.96
CA LEU A 72 -18.24 8.60 18.30
C LEU A 72 -17.57 9.97 18.39
N PRO A 73 -17.80 10.72 19.49
CA PRO A 73 -16.98 11.87 19.82
C PRO A 73 -15.50 11.48 19.94
N PRO A 74 -14.55 12.35 19.56
CA PRO A 74 -13.14 12.02 19.54
C PRO A 74 -12.57 11.57 20.87
N ASP A 75 -12.90 12.29 21.94
CA ASP A 75 -12.39 12.00 23.28
C ASP A 75 -12.81 10.59 23.69
N LYS A 76 -14.09 10.25 23.44
CA LYS A 76 -14.66 8.91 23.70
C LYS A 76 -14.04 7.83 22.82
N LYS A 77 -13.78 8.14 21.55
CA LYS A 77 -13.11 7.20 20.63
C LYS A 77 -11.70 6.88 21.13
N GLN A 78 -10.89 7.90 21.44
CA GLN A 78 -9.54 7.72 21.95
C GLN A 78 -9.55 6.94 23.26
N GLU A 79 -10.40 7.34 24.19
CA GLU A 79 -10.64 6.67 25.45
C GLU A 79 -10.84 5.15 25.25
N PHE A 80 -11.82 4.75 24.44
CA PHE A 80 -12.12 3.33 24.23
C PHE A 80 -11.01 2.60 23.47
N MET A 81 -10.33 3.24 22.52
CA MET A 81 -9.20 2.62 21.82
C MET A 81 -8.04 2.32 22.78
N PHE A 82 -7.66 3.26 23.66
CA PHE A 82 -6.62 3.01 24.67
C PHE A 82 -6.99 1.87 25.60
N LEU A 83 -8.25 1.82 26.04
CA LEU A 83 -8.76 0.75 26.88
C LEU A 83 -8.61 -0.63 26.20
N PHE A 84 -9.13 -0.78 24.99
CA PHE A 84 -9.05 -2.07 24.29
C PHE A 84 -7.62 -2.44 23.91
N PHE A 85 -6.78 -1.45 23.57
CA PHE A 85 -5.36 -1.65 23.31
C PHE A 85 -4.64 -2.24 24.54
N SER A 86 -4.92 -1.72 25.74
CA SER A 86 -4.36 -2.26 27.00
C SER A 86 -4.76 -3.71 27.25
N TRP A 87 -5.94 -4.14 26.77
CA TRP A 87 -6.46 -5.49 26.96
C TRP A 87 -6.01 -6.48 25.90
N CYS A 88 -5.51 -6.02 24.74
CA CYS A 88 -5.04 -6.91 23.67
C CYS A 88 -3.51 -6.98 23.58
N GLY A 89 -2.79 -6.50 24.59
CA GLY A 89 -1.32 -6.50 24.64
C GLY A 89 -0.68 -7.85 24.32
N GLY A 90 -1.20 -8.97 24.86
CA GLY A 90 -0.66 -10.31 24.57
C GLY A 90 -0.96 -10.82 23.15
N ALA A 91 -2.00 -10.31 22.49
CA ALA A 91 -2.35 -10.67 21.10
C ALA A 91 -1.55 -9.85 20.07
N ILE A 92 -1.07 -8.67 20.47
CA ILE A 92 -0.34 -7.72 19.61
C ILE A 92 1.18 -7.84 19.82
N SER A 93 1.65 -8.02 21.06
CA SER A 93 3.07 -8.16 21.39
C SER A 93 3.33 -9.34 22.33
N GLN A 94 4.30 -10.19 21.98
CA GLN A 94 4.70 -11.33 22.81
C GLN A 94 5.53 -10.94 24.05
N THR A 95 5.84 -9.66 24.23
CA THR A 95 6.71 -9.18 25.33
C THR A 95 5.97 -9.10 26.68
N ASP A 96 4.64 -8.94 26.68
CA ASP A 96 3.84 -8.72 27.90
C ASP A 96 3.04 -9.95 28.36
N ARG A 97 3.69 -11.12 28.39
CA ARG A 97 3.06 -12.38 28.85
C ARG A 97 2.61 -12.38 30.30
N LYS A 98 3.01 -11.41 31.13
CA LYS A 98 2.51 -11.25 32.50
C LYS A 98 1.12 -10.58 32.50
N HIS A 99 0.93 -9.51 31.74
CA HIS A 99 -0.34 -8.79 31.61
C HIS A 99 -1.43 -9.67 30.94
N ALA A 100 -1.04 -10.52 29.99
CA ALA A 100 -1.92 -11.47 29.31
C ALA A 100 -2.61 -12.49 30.26
N ARG A 101 -1.93 -12.89 31.35
CA ARG A 101 -2.48 -13.87 32.31
C ARG A 101 -3.60 -13.30 33.16
N ASP A 102 -3.55 -11.99 33.44
CA ASP A 102 -4.53 -11.31 34.31
C ASP A 102 -5.79 -10.88 33.53
N ILE A 103 -5.68 -10.73 32.20
CA ILE A 103 -6.78 -10.32 31.33
C ILE A 103 -7.51 -11.54 30.73
N GLY A 104 -6.77 -12.61 30.40
CA GLY A 104 -7.30 -13.84 29.83
C GLY A 104 -7.45 -13.78 28.30
N THR A 105 -7.00 -14.85 27.63
CA THR A 105 -6.87 -14.93 26.16
C THR A 105 -8.16 -14.63 25.38
N TYR A 106 -9.32 -15.03 25.90
CA TYR A 106 -10.61 -14.74 25.28
C TYR A 106 -10.96 -13.25 25.30
N VAL A 107 -10.58 -12.54 26.37
CA VAL A 107 -10.78 -11.09 26.48
C VAL A 107 -9.84 -10.39 25.52
N GLU A 108 -8.57 -10.81 25.43
CA GLU A 108 -7.60 -10.22 24.49
C GLU A 108 -8.11 -10.28 23.05
N LEU A 109 -8.61 -11.45 22.61
CA LEU A 109 -9.17 -11.62 21.27
C LEU A 109 -10.40 -10.74 21.03
N LYS A 110 -11.29 -10.59 22.01
CA LYS A 110 -12.48 -9.75 21.84
C LYS A 110 -12.19 -8.26 21.96
N ALA A 111 -11.23 -7.87 22.81
CA ALA A 111 -10.70 -6.52 22.85
C ALA A 111 -10.07 -6.15 21.51
N MET A 112 -9.38 -7.08 20.86
CA MET A 112 -8.81 -6.88 19.54
C MET A 112 -9.87 -6.63 18.45
N HIS A 113 -10.96 -7.42 18.44
CA HIS A 113 -12.09 -7.14 17.54
C HIS A 113 -12.74 -5.77 17.83
N ALA A 114 -12.85 -5.40 19.10
CA ALA A 114 -13.39 -4.09 19.48
C ALA A 114 -12.47 -2.97 19.00
N LEU A 115 -11.16 -3.09 19.20
CA LEU A 115 -10.16 -2.14 18.71
C LEU A 115 -10.22 -1.98 17.19
N CYS A 116 -10.25 -3.07 16.42
CA CYS A 116 -10.40 -3.01 14.96
C CYS A 116 -11.71 -2.32 14.55
N SER A 117 -12.82 -2.61 15.24
CA SER A 117 -14.10 -1.96 14.96
C SER A 117 -14.05 -0.46 15.26
N MET A 118 -13.39 -0.07 16.36
CA MET A 118 -13.19 1.33 16.75
C MET A 118 -12.31 2.10 15.75
N LEU A 119 -11.29 1.47 15.18
CA LEU A 119 -10.49 2.04 14.08
C LEU A 119 -11.37 2.30 12.85
N CYS A 120 -12.34 1.42 12.58
CA CYS A 120 -13.37 1.58 11.54
C CYS A 120 -14.49 2.58 11.87
N CYS A 121 -14.27 3.50 12.83
CA CYS A 121 -15.17 4.59 13.17
C CYS A 121 -14.43 5.92 13.14
N GLY A 122 -15.06 6.96 12.60
CA GLY A 122 -14.52 8.33 12.65
C GLY A 122 -13.23 8.58 11.87
N PRO A 123 -12.75 9.83 11.88
CA PRO A 123 -11.43 10.14 11.33
C PRO A 123 -10.33 9.41 12.12
N ALA A 124 -9.40 8.77 11.41
CA ALA A 124 -8.25 8.05 11.95
C ALA A 124 -7.21 9.00 12.57
N THR A 125 -7.21 10.26 12.19
CA THR A 125 -6.34 11.27 12.76
C THR A 125 -7.15 12.53 12.97
N GLU A 126 -7.36 12.92 14.22
CA GLU A 126 -7.87 14.26 14.50
C GLU A 126 -6.72 15.22 14.76
N SER A 127 -6.82 16.41 14.15
CA SER A 127 -5.83 17.49 14.19
C SER A 127 -6.00 18.44 15.39
N TYR A 128 -6.62 18.00 16.49
CA TYR A 128 -6.95 18.89 17.61
C TYR A 128 -6.05 18.80 18.84
N SER A 129 -4.95 18.03 18.79
CA SER A 129 -3.90 18.15 19.80
C SER A 129 -2.56 18.45 19.13
N SER A 130 -1.97 19.56 19.53
CA SER A 130 -0.60 20.01 19.25
C SER A 130 0.48 19.07 19.80
N SER A 131 0.17 17.79 20.05
CA SER A 131 1.14 16.77 20.45
C SER A 131 1.33 15.76 19.33
N VAL A 132 2.53 15.81 18.73
CA VAL A 132 3.07 14.82 17.78
C VAL A 132 2.87 13.38 18.27
N HIS A 133 2.81 13.18 19.60
CA HIS A 133 2.67 11.90 20.27
C HIS A 133 1.38 11.11 19.99
N VAL A 134 0.24 11.75 19.71
CA VAL A 134 -1.05 11.02 19.53
C VAL A 134 -1.28 10.56 18.09
N LYS A 135 -0.87 11.34 17.08
CA LYS A 135 -0.92 10.91 15.67
C LYS A 135 -0.04 9.68 15.42
N ASP A 136 1.11 9.63 16.07
CA ASP A 136 1.99 8.47 16.08
C ASP A 136 1.34 7.23 16.70
N SER A 137 0.36 7.40 17.60
CA SER A 137 -0.21 6.28 18.36
C SER A 137 -1.11 5.38 17.49
N ILE A 138 -1.97 5.94 16.65
CA ILE A 138 -2.91 5.14 15.81
C ILE A 138 -2.16 4.43 14.68
N LEU A 139 -1.22 5.10 14.02
CA LEU A 139 -0.39 4.47 12.98
C LEU A 139 0.47 3.35 13.57
N ARG A 140 1.04 3.55 14.77
CA ARG A 140 1.74 2.49 15.50
C ARG A 140 0.82 1.32 15.86
N TRP A 141 -0.42 1.59 16.27
CA TRP A 141 -1.37 0.52 16.55
C TRP A 141 -1.72 -0.28 15.30
N ILE A 142 -1.99 0.38 14.17
CA ILE A 142 -2.21 -0.30 12.89
C ILE A 142 -1.01 -1.17 12.56
N ASP A 143 0.21 -0.65 12.73
CA ASP A 143 1.43 -1.41 12.45
C ASP A 143 1.56 -2.66 13.33
N MET A 144 1.41 -2.49 14.64
CA MET A 144 1.47 -3.61 15.58
C MET A 144 0.37 -4.66 15.32
N ILE A 145 -0.83 -4.22 14.95
CA ILE A 145 -1.94 -5.10 14.56
C ILE A 145 -1.57 -5.92 13.32
N PHE A 146 -0.97 -5.29 12.31
CA PHE A 146 -0.56 -5.95 11.07
C PHE A 146 0.61 -6.92 11.27
N MET A 147 1.49 -6.63 12.22
CA MET A 147 2.60 -7.49 12.64
C MET A 147 2.16 -8.69 13.51
N SER A 148 0.90 -8.73 13.98
CA SER A 148 0.40 -9.83 14.78
C SER A 148 0.41 -11.16 14.00
N THR A 149 0.82 -12.23 14.69
CA THR A 149 0.81 -13.60 14.20
C THR A 149 -0.51 -14.33 14.47
N SER A 150 -1.45 -13.72 15.20
CA SER A 150 -2.74 -14.33 15.52
C SER A 150 -3.63 -14.50 14.29
N GLN A 151 -4.04 -15.73 13.99
CA GLN A 151 -4.87 -16.03 12.79
C GLN A 151 -6.17 -15.22 12.76
N THR A 152 -6.79 -14.98 13.91
CA THR A 152 -8.02 -14.17 14.00
C THR A 152 -7.76 -12.74 13.57
N VAL A 153 -6.62 -12.17 13.96
CA VAL A 153 -6.20 -10.82 13.58
C VAL A 153 -5.91 -10.76 12.10
N GLN A 154 -5.18 -11.74 11.57
CA GLN A 154 -4.88 -11.85 10.13
C GLN A 154 -6.13 -11.86 9.26
N ASN A 155 -7.22 -12.47 9.72
CA ASN A 155 -8.47 -12.55 8.96
C ASN A 155 -9.26 -11.24 8.93
N ILE A 156 -9.00 -10.28 9.82
CA ILE A 156 -9.77 -9.03 9.92
C ILE A 156 -8.95 -7.78 9.55
N CYS A 157 -7.61 -7.86 9.56
CA CYS A 157 -6.75 -6.69 9.37
C CYS A 157 -6.88 -6.05 7.98
N GLU A 158 -6.97 -6.87 6.93
CA GLU A 158 -7.03 -6.38 5.54
C GLU A 158 -8.32 -5.57 5.31
N ASP A 159 -9.46 -6.14 5.70
CA ASP A 159 -10.78 -5.50 5.69
C ASP A 159 -10.84 -4.25 6.58
N MET A 160 -10.23 -4.32 7.76
CA MET A 160 -10.14 -3.20 8.69
C MET A 160 -9.38 -2.05 8.05
N LEU A 161 -8.17 -2.26 7.53
CA LEU A 161 -7.38 -1.17 6.95
C LEU A 161 -8.03 -0.60 5.69
N SER A 162 -8.61 -1.46 4.84
CA SER A 162 -9.41 -1.02 3.70
C SER A 162 -10.56 -0.10 4.14
N THR A 163 -11.24 -0.45 5.23
CA THR A 163 -12.32 0.37 5.81
C THR A 163 -11.79 1.68 6.42
N VAL A 164 -10.67 1.62 7.14
CA VAL A 164 -10.05 2.81 7.74
C VAL A 164 -9.67 3.81 6.64
N LEU A 165 -9.04 3.36 5.55
CA LEU A 165 -8.71 4.20 4.40
C LEU A 165 -9.97 4.76 3.73
N HIS A 166 -11.01 3.92 3.52
CA HIS A 166 -12.28 4.36 2.97
C HIS A 166 -12.89 5.53 3.76
N LEU A 167 -12.86 5.45 5.09
CA LEU A 167 -13.42 6.47 5.96
C LEU A 167 -12.56 7.74 6.03
N ASN A 168 -11.29 7.66 5.62
CA ASN A 168 -10.26 8.70 5.75
C ASN A 168 -9.68 9.13 4.41
N ASP A 169 -10.54 9.27 3.41
CA ASP A 169 -10.16 9.59 2.03
C ASP A 169 -9.56 10.97 1.80
N GLN A 170 -9.68 11.87 2.78
CA GLN A 170 -9.02 13.18 2.77
C GLN A 170 -7.64 13.14 3.45
N ASN A 171 -7.25 12.01 4.05
CA ASN A 171 -6.00 11.88 4.79
C ASN A 171 -4.91 11.21 3.93
N ASN A 172 -4.24 12.01 3.10
CA ASN A 172 -3.16 11.54 2.25
C ASN A 172 -2.00 10.94 3.06
N ALA A 173 -1.71 11.47 4.26
CA ALA A 173 -0.61 10.96 5.09
C ALA A 173 -0.84 9.50 5.54
N LEU A 174 -2.09 9.13 5.83
CA LEU A 174 -2.44 7.75 6.15
C LEU A 174 -2.27 6.83 4.92
N PHE A 175 -2.67 7.31 3.74
CA PHE A 175 -2.52 6.55 2.51
C PHE A 175 -1.03 6.32 2.18
N GLU A 176 -0.22 7.37 2.21
CA GLU A 176 1.22 7.31 2.00
C GLU A 176 1.91 6.39 3.02
N PHE A 177 1.50 6.45 4.29
CA PHE A 177 1.98 5.51 5.31
C PHE A 177 1.72 4.05 4.91
N VAL A 178 0.53 3.72 4.42
CA VAL A 178 0.18 2.35 4.00
C VAL A 178 1.02 1.91 2.79
N VAL A 179 1.20 2.79 1.79
CA VAL A 179 2.06 2.53 0.62
C VAL A 179 3.50 2.28 1.07
N ASP A 180 4.01 3.10 1.98
CA ASP A 180 5.34 2.95 2.56
C ASP A 180 5.51 1.61 3.29
N MET A 181 4.48 1.16 4.03
CA MET A 181 4.51 -0.14 4.70
C MET A 181 4.59 -1.31 3.71
N CYS A 182 4.02 -1.17 2.50
CA CYS A 182 4.20 -2.17 1.44
C CYS A 182 5.65 -2.31 0.98
N TYR A 183 6.51 -1.33 1.23
CA TYR A 183 7.94 -1.40 0.89
C TYR A 183 8.84 -1.71 2.09
N LYS A 184 8.51 -1.17 3.27
CA LYS A 184 9.36 -1.22 4.47
C LYS A 184 9.21 -2.50 5.27
N GLN A 185 8.02 -3.07 5.30
CA GLN A 185 7.73 -4.21 6.18
C GLN A 185 8.30 -5.52 5.61
N PRO A 186 8.58 -6.52 6.46
CA PRO A 186 8.90 -7.87 6.01
C PRO A 186 7.84 -8.40 5.02
N SER A 187 8.27 -9.21 4.05
CA SER A 187 7.44 -9.66 2.92
C SER A 187 6.08 -10.23 3.35
N GLU A 188 6.00 -10.99 4.45
CA GLU A 188 4.74 -11.55 4.94
C GLU A 188 3.72 -10.48 5.37
N PHE A 189 4.18 -9.40 6.00
CA PHE A 189 3.31 -8.32 6.49
C PHE A 189 3.03 -7.29 5.40
N ALA A 190 4.03 -6.95 4.58
CA ALA A 190 3.89 -6.01 3.48
C ALA A 190 2.78 -6.40 2.49
N LYS A 191 2.65 -7.70 2.22
CA LYS A 191 1.56 -8.29 1.41
C LYS A 191 0.16 -8.00 1.96
N ARG A 192 -0.01 -7.92 3.29
CA ARG A 192 -1.31 -7.61 3.92
C ARG A 192 -1.70 -6.15 3.66
N TYR A 193 -0.75 -5.24 3.80
CA TYR A 193 -0.95 -3.84 3.44
C TYR A 193 -1.35 -3.70 1.96
N PHE A 194 -0.64 -4.41 1.08
CA PHE A 194 -0.94 -4.41 -0.35
C PHE A 194 -2.34 -4.94 -0.65
N LYS A 195 -2.73 -6.07 -0.06
CA LYS A 195 -4.10 -6.62 -0.20
C LYS A 195 -5.17 -5.63 0.29
N SER A 196 -4.90 -4.91 1.37
CA SER A 196 -5.82 -3.88 1.89
C SER A 196 -6.06 -2.75 0.88
N LEU A 197 -5.01 -2.34 0.15
CA LEU A 197 -5.11 -1.38 -0.96
C LEU A 197 -5.93 -1.97 -2.10
N VAL A 198 -5.63 -3.19 -2.54
CA VAL A 198 -6.39 -3.88 -3.61
C VAL A 198 -7.88 -3.97 -3.25
N MET A 199 -8.20 -4.27 -1.99
CA MET A 199 -9.57 -4.29 -1.47
C MET A 199 -10.25 -2.93 -1.52
N LEU A 200 -9.54 -1.86 -1.14
CA LEU A 200 -10.06 -0.49 -1.16
C LEU A 200 -10.46 -0.07 -2.59
N PHE A 201 -9.53 -0.20 -3.54
CA PHE A 201 -9.76 0.16 -4.95
C PHE A 201 -10.78 -0.74 -5.64
N SER A 202 -10.95 -1.98 -5.18
CA SER A 202 -11.99 -2.88 -5.72
C SER A 202 -13.40 -2.49 -5.27
N LYS A 203 -13.53 -1.80 -4.13
CA LYS A 203 -14.84 -1.39 -3.59
C LYS A 203 -15.30 -0.03 -4.11
N ARG A 204 -14.38 0.85 -4.49
CA ARG A 204 -14.69 2.18 -5.01
C ARG A 204 -13.52 2.83 -5.73
N GLU A 205 -13.81 3.92 -6.43
CA GLU A 205 -12.79 4.88 -6.85
C GLU A 205 -12.20 5.59 -5.62
N TYR A 206 -10.88 5.74 -5.62
CA TYR A 206 -10.15 6.33 -4.52
C TYR A 206 -9.08 7.31 -5.05
N PRO A 207 -8.96 8.52 -4.48
CA PRO A 207 -7.95 9.48 -4.90
C PRO A 207 -6.55 8.98 -4.51
N CYS A 208 -5.63 8.91 -5.47
CA CYS A 208 -4.24 8.51 -5.22
C CYS A 208 -3.29 9.10 -6.26
N GLU A 209 -2.00 9.11 -5.95
CA GLU A 209 -0.96 9.36 -6.94
C GLU A 209 -0.80 8.14 -7.86
N LEU A 210 -1.16 8.32 -9.15
CA LEU A 210 -1.17 7.24 -10.13
C LEU A 210 0.20 6.57 -10.28
N VAL A 211 1.26 7.38 -10.42
CA VAL A 211 2.63 6.90 -10.68
C VAL A 211 3.11 6.00 -9.54
N SER A 212 2.96 6.47 -8.29
CA SER A 212 3.35 5.68 -7.11
C SER A 212 2.61 4.34 -7.04
N MET A 213 1.31 4.35 -7.30
CA MET A 213 0.51 3.12 -7.30
C MET A 213 0.84 2.17 -8.45
N LEU A 214 1.14 2.69 -9.66
CA LEU A 214 1.60 1.87 -10.78
C LEU A 214 2.98 1.25 -10.53
N VAL A 215 3.89 1.98 -9.90
CA VAL A 215 5.19 1.46 -9.47
C VAL A 215 4.99 0.35 -8.44
N LEU A 216 4.16 0.58 -7.41
CA LEU A 216 3.85 -0.42 -6.40
C LEU A 216 3.29 -1.70 -7.02
N CYS A 217 2.31 -1.59 -7.92
CA CYS A 217 1.74 -2.77 -8.56
C CYS A 217 2.74 -3.50 -9.45
N GLN A 218 3.57 -2.79 -10.22
CA GLN A 218 4.62 -3.42 -11.02
C GLN A 218 5.65 -4.15 -10.16
N VAL A 219 5.97 -3.64 -8.98
CA VAL A 219 6.83 -4.31 -8.01
C VAL A 219 6.18 -5.60 -7.49
N TYR A 220 4.90 -5.54 -7.09
CA TYR A 220 4.16 -6.69 -6.56
C TYR A 220 3.75 -7.71 -7.63
N ALA A 221 3.73 -7.33 -8.92
CA ALA A 221 3.60 -8.24 -10.04
C ALA A 221 4.80 -9.20 -10.17
N GLY A 222 5.93 -8.89 -9.53
CA GLY A 222 7.12 -9.75 -9.44
C GLY A 222 7.16 -10.65 -8.20
N ASP A 223 6.12 -10.67 -7.35
CA ASP A 223 6.12 -11.46 -6.12
C ASP A 223 6.04 -12.98 -6.38
N ASN A 224 6.59 -13.79 -5.49
CA ASN A 224 6.54 -15.26 -5.61
C ASN A 224 5.13 -15.84 -5.41
N ASP A 225 4.25 -15.14 -4.70
CA ASP A 225 2.86 -15.56 -4.46
C ASP A 225 1.96 -15.19 -5.65
N ASP A 226 1.36 -16.20 -6.27
CA ASP A 226 0.44 -16.07 -7.40
C ASP A 226 -0.74 -15.15 -7.09
N ILE A 227 -1.30 -15.24 -5.88
CA ILE A 227 -2.47 -14.43 -5.47
C ILE A 227 -2.07 -12.95 -5.46
N ILE A 228 -0.86 -12.65 -5.00
CA ILE A 228 -0.31 -11.30 -4.95
C ILE A 228 -0.06 -10.76 -6.36
N ARG A 229 0.58 -11.53 -7.23
CA ARG A 229 0.81 -11.12 -8.63
C ARG A 229 -0.49 -10.83 -9.36
N GLN A 230 -1.49 -11.68 -9.19
CA GLN A 230 -2.78 -11.48 -9.83
C GLN A 230 -3.53 -10.28 -9.22
N SER A 231 -3.40 -10.04 -7.91
CA SER A 231 -3.95 -8.85 -7.24
C SER A 231 -3.31 -7.56 -7.77
N ALA A 232 -2.01 -7.58 -8.08
CA ALA A 232 -1.32 -6.46 -8.71
C ALA A 232 -1.78 -6.20 -10.14
N ALA A 233 -1.90 -7.24 -10.96
CA ALA A 233 -2.45 -7.13 -12.31
C ALA A 233 -3.89 -6.56 -12.28
N TRP A 234 -4.70 -6.99 -11.31
CA TRP A 234 -6.05 -6.49 -11.10
C TRP A 234 -6.07 -5.01 -10.72
N LEU A 235 -5.23 -4.60 -9.77
CA LEU A 235 -5.17 -3.20 -9.35
C LEU A 235 -4.70 -2.28 -10.48
N ILE A 236 -3.73 -2.71 -11.30
CA ILE A 236 -3.32 -1.96 -12.51
C ILE A 236 -4.51 -1.78 -13.44
N GLN A 237 -5.35 -2.80 -13.62
CA GLN A 237 -6.53 -2.70 -14.47
C GLN A 237 -7.56 -1.69 -13.93
N ILE A 238 -7.70 -1.57 -12.61
CA ILE A 238 -8.55 -0.55 -11.97
C ILE A 238 -7.94 0.84 -12.20
N LEU A 239 -6.66 1.03 -11.90
CA LEU A 239 -5.96 2.31 -12.05
C LEU A 239 -5.99 2.81 -13.50
N ARG A 240 -5.79 1.90 -14.46
CA ARG A 240 -5.87 2.25 -15.89
C ARG A 240 -7.25 2.79 -16.26
N ARG A 241 -8.31 2.14 -15.81
CA ARG A 241 -9.69 2.60 -16.05
C ARG A 241 -9.99 3.93 -15.37
N GLN A 242 -9.45 4.13 -14.17
CA GLN A 242 -9.71 5.32 -13.37
C GLN A 242 -8.98 6.56 -13.92
N PHE A 243 -7.76 6.40 -14.45
CA PHE A 243 -6.89 7.55 -14.75
C PHE A 243 -6.39 7.63 -16.20
N LEU A 244 -6.38 6.54 -16.97
CA LEU A 244 -5.70 6.47 -18.27
C LEU A 244 -6.64 6.26 -19.46
N ASP A 245 -7.83 5.68 -19.25
CA ASP A 245 -8.82 5.45 -20.31
C ASP A 245 -9.79 6.67 -20.38
N ASP A 246 -9.49 7.68 -21.21
CA ASP A 246 -10.33 8.88 -21.43
C ASP A 246 -11.65 8.62 -22.19
N THR A 247 -11.90 7.39 -22.63
CA THR A 247 -13.15 7.00 -23.30
C THR A 247 -14.14 6.38 -22.32
N GLY A 248 -14.96 7.24 -21.69
CA GLY A 248 -16.31 6.95 -21.25
C GLY A 248 -16.50 5.75 -20.31
N ALA A 249 -16.58 6.04 -19.01
CA ALA A 249 -17.32 5.30 -17.98
C ALA A 249 -18.01 4.01 -18.46
N ILE A 250 -17.25 2.91 -18.59
CA ILE A 250 -17.85 1.59 -18.65
C ILE A 250 -18.24 1.25 -17.21
N ASN A 251 -19.51 1.48 -16.91
CA ASN A 251 -20.21 1.15 -15.67
C ASN A 251 -19.63 -0.11 -15.01
N LEU A 252 -18.85 0.10 -13.94
CA LEU A 252 -18.36 -0.96 -13.07
C LEU A 252 -19.54 -1.79 -12.51
N SER A 253 -20.72 -1.19 -12.39
CA SER A 253 -21.94 -1.80 -11.87
C SER A 253 -22.44 -2.99 -12.69
N SER A 254 -22.44 -2.94 -14.03
CA SER A 254 -23.07 -4.01 -14.84
C SER A 254 -22.28 -5.33 -14.86
N THR A 255 -20.97 -5.30 -14.58
CA THR A 255 -20.16 -6.53 -14.47
C THR A 255 -20.01 -6.99 -13.02
N LEU A 256 -20.22 -6.10 -12.04
CA LEU A 256 -20.18 -6.40 -10.60
C LEU A 256 -21.51 -6.94 -10.05
N HIS A 257 -22.66 -6.65 -10.66
CA HIS A 257 -23.96 -7.10 -10.17
C HIS A 257 -24.26 -8.60 -10.37
N THR A 258 -23.43 -9.34 -11.12
CA THR A 258 -23.63 -10.80 -11.28
C THR A 258 -22.92 -11.63 -10.20
N SER A 259 -22.19 -11.01 -9.26
CA SER A 259 -21.44 -11.77 -8.23
C SER A 259 -21.37 -11.07 -6.87
N MET A 260 -22.48 -10.57 -6.34
CA MET A 260 -22.48 -9.90 -5.04
C MET A 260 -23.61 -10.34 -4.11
N SER A 261 -23.86 -11.65 -4.08
CA SER A 261 -24.63 -12.31 -3.02
C SER A 261 -23.87 -13.52 -2.47
N MET A 262 -22.63 -13.34 -2.00
CA MET A 262 -21.89 -14.42 -1.32
C MET A 262 -21.16 -13.88 -0.10
N SER A 263 -21.31 -14.61 0.99
CA SER A 263 -20.80 -14.35 2.35
C SER A 263 -19.27 -14.16 2.43
N ASP A 264 -18.86 -13.35 3.41
CA ASP A 264 -17.50 -12.86 3.77
C ASP A 264 -16.30 -13.84 3.66
N GLU A 265 -16.49 -15.15 3.50
CA GLU A 265 -15.38 -16.10 3.32
C GLU A 265 -14.96 -16.32 1.85
N SER A 266 -15.73 -15.87 0.86
CA SER A 266 -15.44 -16.15 -0.57
C SER A 266 -14.61 -15.08 -1.30
N PHE A 267 -14.30 -13.94 -0.64
CA PHE A 267 -13.44 -12.88 -1.19
C PHE A 267 -12.03 -13.39 -1.53
N LYS A 268 -11.57 -14.47 -0.87
CA LYS A 268 -10.24 -15.06 -1.07
C LYS A 268 -10.12 -15.98 -2.31
N GLY A 269 -11.22 -16.37 -2.95
CA GLY A 269 -11.20 -17.34 -4.06
C GLY A 269 -12.02 -16.98 -5.30
N GLU A 270 -13.10 -16.19 -5.17
CA GLU A 270 -14.07 -16.01 -6.27
C GLU A 270 -13.84 -14.78 -7.16
N ILE A 271 -13.16 -13.72 -6.67
CA ILE A 271 -12.70 -12.62 -7.54
C ILE A 271 -11.80 -13.16 -8.67
N PHE A 272 -11.08 -14.26 -8.38
CA PHE A 272 -10.16 -14.89 -9.31
C PHE A 272 -10.81 -15.92 -10.26
N SER A 273 -11.93 -16.54 -9.91
CA SER A 273 -12.53 -17.58 -10.76
C SER A 273 -13.43 -17.02 -11.88
N VAL A 274 -14.04 -15.85 -11.67
CA VAL A 274 -15.02 -15.28 -12.61
C VAL A 274 -14.35 -14.57 -13.80
N THR A 275 -13.18 -13.95 -13.60
CA THR A 275 -12.48 -13.21 -14.67
C THR A 275 -11.76 -14.14 -15.66
N LEU A 276 -11.51 -15.40 -15.30
CA LEU A 276 -10.91 -16.42 -16.17
C LEU A 276 -11.92 -17.09 -17.14
N ARG A 277 -13.23 -16.82 -17.00
CA ARG A 277 -14.28 -17.44 -17.85
C ARG A 277 -14.95 -16.52 -18.86
N SER A 278 -14.61 -15.23 -18.91
CA SER A 278 -15.18 -14.32 -19.92
C SER A 278 -14.50 -14.46 -21.28
N LYS A 279 -14.71 -15.61 -21.95
CA LYS A 279 -14.63 -15.70 -23.41
C LYS A 279 -15.86 -14.97 -23.98
N ARG A 280 -15.79 -13.64 -24.17
CA ARG A 280 -16.60 -12.82 -25.14
C ARG A 280 -16.60 -11.30 -24.86
N ALA A 281 -15.44 -10.68 -24.63
CA ALA A 281 -15.31 -9.23 -24.80
C ALA A 281 -14.12 -8.94 -25.73
N PRO A 282 -14.33 -8.60 -27.01
CA PRO A 282 -13.25 -8.22 -27.91
C PRO A 282 -12.78 -6.82 -27.49
N GLY A 283 -11.67 -6.72 -26.75
CA GLY A 283 -11.03 -5.43 -26.43
C GLY A 283 -10.38 -5.33 -25.06
N ILE A 284 -10.79 -6.12 -24.06
CA ILE A 284 -10.15 -6.10 -22.73
C ILE A 284 -8.95 -7.04 -22.75
N ARG A 285 -7.77 -6.52 -23.09
CA ARG A 285 -6.50 -7.23 -22.89
C ARG A 285 -6.23 -7.28 -21.39
N LEU A 286 -6.59 -8.40 -20.75
CA LEU A 286 -6.18 -8.70 -19.38
C LEU A 286 -4.65 -8.77 -19.32
N PHE A 287 -4.06 -8.16 -18.29
CA PHE A 287 -2.62 -8.24 -18.07
C PHE A 287 -2.22 -9.70 -17.77
N PRO A 288 -1.17 -10.24 -18.42
CA PRO A 288 -0.59 -11.52 -18.03
C PRO A 288 -0.04 -11.45 -16.61
N THR A 289 -0.06 -12.56 -15.86
CA THR A 289 0.37 -12.60 -14.45
C THR A 289 1.89 -12.45 -14.22
N SER A 290 2.67 -12.22 -15.28
CA SER A 290 4.12 -12.08 -15.19
C SER A 290 4.53 -10.61 -15.24
N GLN A 291 5.36 -10.20 -14.27
CA GLN A 291 5.93 -8.86 -14.17
C GLN A 291 6.50 -8.36 -15.51
N PHE A 292 7.23 -9.23 -16.22
CA PHE A 292 7.83 -8.91 -17.51
C PHE A 292 6.81 -8.32 -18.48
N PHE A 293 5.70 -9.03 -18.69
CA PHE A 293 4.69 -8.62 -19.68
C PHE A 293 3.94 -7.37 -19.25
N ILE A 294 3.66 -7.24 -17.95
CA ILE A 294 2.97 -6.06 -17.39
C ILE A 294 3.83 -4.82 -17.60
N CYS A 295 5.07 -4.84 -17.14
CA CYS A 295 5.96 -3.68 -17.20
C CYS A 295 6.25 -3.30 -18.66
N HIS A 296 6.53 -4.28 -19.53
CA HIS A 296 6.74 -4.03 -20.95
C HIS A 296 5.49 -3.45 -21.62
N GLN A 297 4.30 -3.99 -21.35
CA GLN A 297 3.07 -3.47 -21.96
C GLN A 297 2.78 -2.04 -21.49
N LEU A 298 2.97 -1.74 -20.21
CA LEU A 298 2.74 -0.40 -19.67
C LEU A 298 3.71 0.63 -20.25
N SER A 299 5.00 0.30 -20.34
CA SER A 299 5.99 1.24 -20.87
C SER A 299 5.77 1.56 -22.35
N GLN A 300 5.26 0.59 -23.12
CA GLN A 300 4.93 0.78 -24.54
C GLN A 300 3.59 1.50 -24.75
N GLN A 301 2.59 1.27 -23.89
CA GLN A 301 1.27 1.90 -24.03
C GLN A 301 1.22 3.33 -23.49
N TYR A 302 2.00 3.63 -22.46
CA TYR A 302 2.00 4.95 -21.80
C TYR A 302 3.41 5.54 -21.72
N PRO A 303 4.10 5.72 -22.87
CA PRO A 303 5.49 6.18 -22.86
C PRO A 303 5.64 7.64 -22.36
N SER A 304 4.57 8.44 -22.35
CA SER A 304 4.55 9.77 -21.73
C SER A 304 4.83 9.76 -20.23
N LEU A 305 4.54 8.65 -19.53
CA LEU A 305 4.80 8.50 -18.09
C LEU A 305 6.25 8.14 -17.79
N THR A 306 7.09 7.90 -18.81
CA THR A 306 8.44 7.33 -18.62
C THR A 306 9.27 8.09 -17.60
N MET A 307 9.31 9.42 -17.68
CA MET A 307 10.13 10.23 -16.77
C MET A 307 9.63 10.18 -15.32
N GLU A 308 8.32 10.26 -15.12
CA GLU A 308 7.70 10.18 -13.79
C GLU A 308 7.91 8.80 -13.17
N MET A 309 7.73 7.73 -13.97
CA MET A 309 7.96 6.35 -13.55
C MET A 309 9.42 6.10 -13.15
N ILE A 310 10.38 6.57 -13.96
CA ILE A 310 11.81 6.44 -13.67
C ILE A 310 12.17 7.22 -12.40
N SER A 311 11.66 8.45 -12.25
CA SER A 311 11.91 9.28 -11.06
C SER A 311 11.43 8.60 -9.78
N GLU A 312 10.19 8.09 -9.78
CA GLU A 312 9.62 7.38 -8.64
C GLU A 312 10.38 6.07 -8.35
N LEU A 313 10.73 5.29 -9.38
CA LEU A 313 11.52 4.06 -9.21
C LEU A 313 12.90 4.33 -8.57
N PHE A 314 13.62 5.37 -9.01
CA PHE A 314 14.90 5.74 -8.42
C PHE A 314 14.76 6.27 -6.99
N SER A 315 13.73 7.07 -6.72
CA SER A 315 13.39 7.56 -5.38
C SER A 315 13.18 6.38 -4.42
N ARG A 316 12.32 5.42 -4.80
CA ARG A 316 12.05 4.22 -4.00
C ARG A 316 13.30 3.34 -3.85
N LEU A 317 14.10 3.17 -4.90
CA LEU A 317 15.33 2.38 -4.82
C LEU A 317 16.36 2.97 -3.85
N THR A 318 16.51 4.30 -3.85
CA THR A 318 17.41 5.02 -2.93
C THR A 318 16.92 4.93 -1.49
N TYR A 319 15.61 5.11 -1.31
CA TYR A 319 14.96 5.06 -0.01
C TYR A 319 15.03 3.67 0.65
N LEU A 320 15.01 2.60 -0.16
CA LEU A 320 14.90 1.22 0.31
C LEU A 320 16.24 0.46 0.37
N LYS A 321 17.37 1.15 0.25
CA LYS A 321 18.72 0.57 0.10
C LYS A 321 19.04 -0.55 1.11
N ASP A 322 18.57 -0.44 2.35
CA ASP A 322 18.95 -1.37 3.43
C ASP A 322 17.81 -2.32 3.89
N ILE A 323 16.63 -2.28 3.25
CA ILE A 323 15.42 -2.89 3.82
C ILE A 323 15.02 -4.19 3.14
N SER A 324 14.85 -4.22 1.81
CA SER A 324 14.26 -5.37 1.11
C SER A 324 14.90 -5.67 -0.24
N ARG A 325 15.82 -6.65 -0.25
CA ARG A 325 16.54 -7.11 -1.45
C ARG A 325 15.62 -7.58 -2.58
N HIS A 326 14.55 -8.31 -2.23
CA HIS A 326 13.58 -8.80 -3.23
C HIS A 326 12.85 -7.63 -3.92
N ILE A 327 12.46 -6.62 -3.13
CA ILE A 327 11.81 -5.42 -3.67
C ILE A 327 12.78 -4.64 -4.56
N GLN A 328 14.05 -4.49 -4.16
CA GLN A 328 15.08 -3.86 -4.99
C GLN A 328 15.24 -4.59 -6.33
N ALA A 329 15.34 -5.92 -6.33
CA ALA A 329 15.41 -6.71 -7.55
C ALA A 329 14.19 -6.48 -8.46
N SER A 330 13.00 -6.42 -7.86
CA SER A 330 11.74 -6.17 -8.57
C SER A 330 11.66 -4.74 -9.17
N ILE A 331 12.14 -3.73 -8.44
CA ILE A 331 12.27 -2.35 -8.93
C ILE A 331 13.26 -2.29 -10.11
N LEU A 332 14.44 -2.91 -9.98
CA LEU A 332 15.43 -2.95 -11.06
C LEU A 332 14.87 -3.65 -12.31
N ASN A 333 14.15 -4.76 -12.16
CA ASN A 333 13.49 -5.44 -13.27
C ASN A 333 12.43 -4.57 -13.94
N THR A 334 11.69 -3.76 -13.17
CA THR A 334 10.70 -2.82 -13.70
C THR A 334 11.36 -1.68 -14.46
N LEU A 335 12.45 -1.13 -13.91
CA LEU A 335 13.18 0.01 -14.47
C LEU A 335 13.72 -0.26 -15.88
N VAL A 336 14.11 -1.51 -16.18
CA VAL A 336 14.57 -1.93 -17.52
C VAL A 336 13.62 -1.48 -18.62
N TYR A 337 12.32 -1.73 -18.49
CA TYR A 337 11.34 -1.46 -19.56
C TYR A 337 11.03 0.02 -19.77
N TRP A 338 11.16 0.83 -18.72
CA TRP A 338 10.96 2.27 -18.82
C TRP A 338 12.20 2.96 -19.40
N ILE A 339 13.41 2.46 -19.07
CA ILE A 339 14.65 2.93 -19.69
C ILE A 339 14.68 2.69 -21.20
N GLU A 340 13.99 1.67 -21.73
CA GLU A 340 13.92 1.43 -23.18
C GLU A 340 13.37 2.62 -23.98
N ASN A 341 12.61 3.51 -23.33
CA ASN A 341 12.02 4.69 -23.95
C ASN A 341 12.92 5.94 -23.90
N ILE A 342 14.13 5.84 -23.34
CA ILE A 342 15.03 6.98 -23.11
C ILE A 342 16.08 7.09 -24.22
N GLU A 343 16.03 8.21 -24.94
CA GLU A 343 17.11 8.69 -25.81
C GLU A 343 17.93 9.73 -25.04
N LEU A 344 19.23 9.51 -24.90
CA LEU A 344 20.14 10.44 -24.25
C LEU A 344 20.50 11.57 -25.22
N ILE A 345 20.44 12.80 -24.72
CA ILE A 345 20.71 14.00 -25.47
C ILE A 345 21.83 14.77 -24.78
N ASP A 346 22.89 15.03 -25.52
CA ASP A 346 23.99 15.89 -25.08
C ASP A 346 24.46 16.77 -26.25
N SER A 347 24.13 18.06 -26.20
CA SER A 347 24.55 19.03 -27.22
C SER A 347 26.07 19.22 -27.29
N ASN A 348 26.80 18.81 -26.24
CA ASN A 348 28.26 18.89 -26.20
C ASN A 348 28.92 17.58 -26.64
N CYS A 349 28.15 16.59 -27.10
CA CYS A 349 28.70 15.32 -27.54
C CYS A 349 29.18 15.40 -28.98
N GLU A 350 30.48 15.66 -29.16
CA GLU A 350 31.13 15.73 -30.47
C GLU A 350 30.95 14.44 -31.29
N LEU A 351 30.76 13.30 -30.61
CA LEU A 351 30.54 11.98 -31.21
C LEU A 351 29.15 11.82 -31.87
N LEU A 352 28.19 12.72 -31.63
CA LEU A 352 26.86 12.69 -32.26
C LEU A 352 26.82 13.34 -33.65
N ASN A 353 27.79 14.21 -33.96
CA ASN A 353 27.81 15.02 -35.19
C ASN A 353 28.15 14.25 -36.47
N LEU A 354 28.26 12.91 -36.41
CA LEU A 354 28.71 12.07 -37.52
C LEU A 354 27.57 11.38 -38.30
N GLU A 355 26.31 11.46 -37.85
CA GLU A 355 25.20 10.68 -38.45
C GLU A 355 23.85 11.43 -38.52
N GLU A 356 23.79 12.62 -39.11
CA GLU A 356 22.50 13.22 -39.50
C GLU A 356 22.19 12.96 -40.97
N ASP A 357 21.62 11.79 -41.27
CA ASP A 357 20.94 11.52 -42.54
C ASP A 357 19.48 11.08 -42.29
N GLY A 358 18.56 12.05 -42.44
CA GLY A 358 17.31 11.91 -43.18
C GLY A 358 16.21 10.93 -42.77
N ILE A 359 16.39 10.09 -41.74
CA ILE A 359 15.37 9.13 -41.34
C ILE A 359 14.63 9.68 -40.12
N SER A 360 13.31 9.82 -40.23
CA SER A 360 12.38 10.06 -39.12
C SER A 360 12.46 8.89 -38.13
N ARG A 361 13.50 8.89 -37.30
CA ARG A 361 13.71 7.96 -36.19
C ARG A 361 12.66 8.26 -35.12
N GLU A 362 12.08 7.21 -34.53
CA GLU A 362 11.29 7.36 -33.31
C GLU A 362 12.18 8.02 -32.25
N ARG A 363 11.84 9.25 -31.85
CA ARG A 363 12.59 9.97 -30.82
C ARG A 363 12.19 9.45 -29.44
N GLY A 364 13.17 9.30 -28.56
CA GLY A 364 12.93 8.91 -27.17
C GLY A 364 12.47 10.09 -26.30
N TYR A 365 12.14 9.81 -25.04
CA TYR A 365 11.60 10.77 -24.07
C TYR A 365 12.67 11.54 -23.28
N GLY A 366 13.91 11.62 -23.77
CA GLY A 366 14.99 12.30 -23.06
C GLY A 366 15.16 13.77 -23.41
N ASN A 367 15.82 14.49 -22.52
CA ASN A 367 16.33 15.84 -22.69
C ASN A 367 17.68 15.94 -21.95
N GLU A 368 18.39 17.06 -22.05
CA GLU A 368 19.73 17.19 -21.43
C GLU A 368 19.72 17.02 -19.90
N GLU A 369 18.68 17.53 -19.23
CA GLU A 369 18.53 17.43 -17.78
C GLU A 369 18.23 16.00 -17.34
N ALA A 370 17.32 15.33 -18.05
CA ALA A 370 16.97 13.93 -17.88
C ALA A 370 18.19 13.04 -18.13
N THR A 371 18.98 13.35 -19.16
CA THR A 371 20.23 12.64 -19.48
C THR A 371 21.19 12.70 -18.30
N ARG A 372 21.45 13.90 -17.77
CA ARG A 372 22.29 14.08 -16.58
C ARG A 372 21.74 13.34 -15.37
N LEU A 373 20.43 13.44 -15.11
CA LEU A 373 19.80 12.80 -13.95
C LEU A 373 19.83 11.27 -14.04
N ILE A 374 19.50 10.70 -15.20
CA ILE A 374 19.49 9.25 -15.42
C ILE A 374 20.89 8.68 -15.32
N LEU A 375 21.90 9.31 -15.95
CA LEU A 375 23.28 8.85 -15.89
C LEU A 375 23.87 8.95 -14.48
N ASN A 376 23.58 10.04 -13.75
CA ASN A 376 23.99 10.20 -12.36
C ASN A 376 23.33 9.14 -11.46
N ASN A 377 22.02 8.92 -11.62
CA ASN A 377 21.30 7.93 -10.83
C ASN A 377 21.76 6.51 -11.13
N LEU A 378 21.99 6.16 -12.41
CA LEU A 378 22.54 4.88 -12.82
C LEU A 378 23.95 4.65 -12.26
N LEU A 379 24.82 5.67 -12.32
CA LEU A 379 26.15 5.59 -11.75
C LEU A 379 26.09 5.43 -10.23
N TYR A 380 25.22 6.19 -9.56
CA TYR A 380 24.99 6.09 -8.12
C TYR A 380 24.56 4.68 -7.71
N ILE A 381 23.54 4.11 -8.34
CA ILE A 381 23.08 2.75 -7.99
C ILE A 381 24.13 1.69 -8.32
N THR A 382 24.98 1.92 -9.34
CA THR A 382 26.11 1.05 -9.67
C THR A 382 27.14 1.03 -8.54
N ALA A 383 27.38 2.18 -7.91
CA ALA A 383 28.32 2.31 -6.80
C ALA A 383 27.75 1.83 -5.46
N VAL A 384 26.44 1.99 -5.26
CA VAL A 384 25.81 1.92 -3.95
C VAL A 384 25.11 0.59 -3.68
N LEU A 385 24.60 -0.08 -4.71
CA LEU A 385 23.91 -1.36 -4.55
C LEU A 385 24.88 -2.54 -4.31
N PRO A 386 24.45 -3.57 -3.56
CA PRO A 386 25.28 -4.74 -3.28
C PRO A 386 25.59 -5.55 -4.55
N ALA A 387 26.65 -6.36 -4.48
CA ALA A 387 27.16 -7.16 -5.60
C ALA A 387 26.09 -8.08 -6.24
N GLU A 388 25.12 -8.57 -5.45
CA GLU A 388 23.99 -9.39 -5.90
C GLU A 388 23.11 -8.71 -6.95
N HIS A 389 23.05 -7.37 -6.97
CA HIS A 389 22.26 -6.58 -7.90
C HIS A 389 23.06 -6.07 -9.11
N GLN A 390 24.39 -6.28 -9.14
CA GLN A 390 25.24 -5.75 -10.22
C GLN A 390 24.87 -6.29 -11.60
N ASN A 391 24.43 -7.54 -11.71
CA ASN A 391 23.94 -8.10 -12.97
C ASN A 391 22.68 -7.37 -13.48
N SER A 392 21.76 -7.05 -12.57
CA SER A 392 20.55 -6.29 -12.90
C SER A 392 20.90 -4.85 -13.28
N VAL A 393 21.86 -4.23 -12.60
CA VAL A 393 22.36 -2.89 -12.94
C VAL A 393 23.07 -2.88 -14.31
N GLY A 394 23.93 -3.85 -14.59
CA GLY A 394 24.56 -4.00 -15.92
C GLY A 394 23.52 -4.20 -17.03
N ARG A 395 22.42 -4.90 -16.74
CA ARG A 395 21.29 -5.00 -17.67
C ARG A 395 20.63 -3.65 -17.95
N LEU A 396 20.53 -2.75 -16.96
CA LEU A 396 20.00 -1.39 -17.18
C LEU A 396 20.90 -0.60 -18.13
N TRP A 397 22.21 -0.60 -17.89
CA TRP A 397 23.19 0.05 -18.76
C TRP A 397 23.14 -0.49 -20.18
N LYS A 398 23.14 -1.82 -20.33
CA LYS A 398 23.00 -2.48 -21.64
C LYS A 398 21.70 -2.08 -22.33
N THR A 399 20.59 -2.02 -21.60
CA THR A 399 19.28 -1.66 -22.17
C THR A 399 19.28 -0.21 -22.66
N LEU A 400 19.83 0.71 -21.87
CA LEU A 400 19.96 2.11 -22.23
C LEU A 400 20.77 2.29 -23.52
N VAL A 401 21.90 1.60 -23.63
CA VAL A 401 22.84 1.76 -24.75
C VAL A 401 22.38 1.04 -26.03
N THR A 402 21.55 -0.01 -25.92
CA THR A 402 21.17 -0.84 -27.08
C THR A 402 19.96 -0.31 -27.87
N LYS A 403 19.06 0.46 -27.24
CA LYS A 403 17.81 0.89 -27.87
C LYS A 403 18.00 2.06 -28.83
N TYR A 404 18.75 3.08 -28.42
CA TYR A 404 19.08 4.23 -29.25
C TYR A 404 20.58 4.26 -29.52
N PRO A 405 21.02 4.32 -30.79
CA PRO A 405 22.44 4.22 -31.14
C PRO A 405 23.27 5.39 -30.59
N SER A 406 22.66 6.58 -30.46
CA SER A 406 23.26 7.78 -29.87
C SER A 406 23.65 7.59 -28.40
N ASN A 407 22.92 6.74 -27.66
CA ASN A 407 23.11 6.58 -26.22
C ASN A 407 24.51 6.05 -25.89
N LEU A 408 25.09 5.18 -26.72
CA LEU A 408 26.43 4.65 -26.49
C LEU A 408 27.47 5.78 -26.40
N ASN A 409 27.41 6.71 -27.35
CA ASN A 409 28.36 7.81 -27.45
C ASN A 409 28.26 8.74 -26.24
N VAL A 410 27.03 9.08 -25.83
CA VAL A 410 26.78 9.92 -24.64
C VAL A 410 27.25 9.22 -23.37
N VAL A 411 27.00 7.91 -23.21
CA VAL A 411 27.45 7.14 -22.05
C VAL A 411 28.99 7.08 -21.98
N ILE A 412 29.66 6.83 -23.11
CA ILE A 412 31.13 6.81 -23.16
C ILE A 412 31.71 8.16 -22.75
N GLN A 413 31.19 9.27 -23.30
CA GLN A 413 31.63 10.61 -22.94
C GLN A 413 31.39 10.90 -21.45
N TYR A 414 30.23 10.54 -20.93
CA TYR A 414 29.91 10.70 -19.51
C TYR A 414 30.89 9.93 -18.60
N ILE A 415 31.19 8.67 -18.92
CA ILE A 415 32.16 7.86 -18.17
C ILE A 415 33.56 8.47 -18.27
N PHE A 416 33.96 8.95 -19.45
CA PHE A 416 35.25 9.61 -19.64
C PHE A 416 35.39 10.86 -18.75
N VAL A 417 34.37 11.71 -18.72
CA VAL A 417 34.33 12.88 -17.83
C VAL A 417 34.35 12.44 -16.36
N ALA A 418 33.54 11.46 -15.97
CA ALA A 418 33.51 10.95 -14.59
C ALA A 418 34.88 10.36 -14.16
N MET A 419 35.54 9.62 -15.04
CA MET A 419 36.89 9.08 -14.84
C MET A 419 37.94 10.19 -14.70
N SER A 420 37.80 11.30 -15.43
CA SER A 420 38.71 12.45 -15.30
C SER A 420 38.58 13.16 -13.94
N LEU A 421 37.39 13.11 -13.34
CA LEU A 421 37.10 13.73 -12.03
C LEU A 421 37.44 12.81 -10.85
N SER A 422 37.22 11.50 -10.97
CA SER A 422 37.49 10.53 -9.91
C SER A 422 37.90 9.15 -10.45
N PRO A 423 39.15 9.00 -10.93
CA PRO A 423 39.59 7.79 -11.61
C PRO A 423 39.56 6.54 -10.71
N ASP A 424 39.97 6.67 -9.44
CA ASP A 424 40.07 5.53 -8.52
C ASP A 424 38.70 4.91 -8.18
N HIS A 425 37.64 5.72 -8.12
CA HIS A 425 36.29 5.23 -7.82
C HIS A 425 35.59 4.70 -9.06
N VAL A 426 35.68 5.44 -10.17
CA VAL A 426 34.92 5.11 -11.39
C VAL A 426 35.49 3.88 -12.08
N ILE A 427 36.82 3.65 -12.04
CA ILE A 427 37.45 2.50 -12.72
C ILE A 427 36.90 1.15 -12.24
N ILE A 428 36.51 1.06 -10.98
CA ILE A 428 35.92 -0.14 -10.38
C ILE A 428 34.52 -0.39 -10.96
N LEU A 429 33.78 0.69 -11.21
CA LEU A 429 32.39 0.67 -11.71
C LEU A 429 32.32 0.40 -13.21
N VAL A 430 33.33 0.81 -13.99
CA VAL A 430 33.35 0.62 -15.45
C VAL A 430 33.16 -0.84 -15.85
N LYS A 431 33.66 -1.80 -15.05
CA LYS A 431 33.48 -3.25 -15.30
C LYS A 431 32.03 -3.74 -15.26
N ILE A 432 31.14 -2.98 -14.64
CA ILE A 432 29.71 -3.29 -14.54
C ILE A 432 28.94 -2.58 -15.66
N ILE A 433 29.48 -1.46 -16.15
CA ILE A 433 28.85 -0.60 -17.16
C ILE A 433 29.14 -1.10 -18.59
N ILE A 434 30.36 -1.61 -18.81
CA ILE A 434 30.84 -2.23 -20.07
C ILE A 434 30.72 -3.75 -19.95
#